data_AF-W7YR30-F1
#
_entry.id   AF-W7YR30-F1
#
_cell.length_a   1.000
_cell.length_b   1.000
_cell.length_c   1.000
_cell.angle_alpha   90.00
_cell.angle_beta   90.00
_cell.angle_gamma   90.00
#
_symmetry.space_group_name_H-M   'P 1'
#
loop_
_entity.id
_entity.type
_entity.pdbx_description
1 polymer ?
#
loop_
_entity_poly.entity_id
_entity_poly.type
_entity_poly.pdbx_seq_one_letter_code
_entity_poly.pdbx_strand_id
1 'polypeptide(L)' 'MFRESCFWDLRRWKVADLNETARGMQIDKVDGKLIFTPIDVETRNYKPYMYHGPIPYGEIQKWSALEQNAGW' A
#
# COMPACT_ATOMS: atom_id res chain seq x y z
N MET A 1 6.66 -8.89 10.54
CA MET A 1 7.98 -8.22 10.68
C MET A 1 7.83 -6.81 10.15
N PHE A 2 7.71 -5.80 11.01
CA PHE A 2 7.61 -4.40 10.57
C PHE A 2 9.01 -3.85 10.33
N ARG A 3 9.32 -3.60 9.05
CA ARG A 3 10.54 -2.93 8.61
C ARG A 3 10.15 -1.97 7.50
N GLU A 4 10.47 -0.69 7.66
CA GLU A 4 10.14 0.39 6.72
C GLU A 4 10.64 0.14 5.28
N SER A 5 11.54 -0.82 5.10
CA SER A 5 12.08 -1.22 3.80
C SER A 5 11.07 -1.96 2.92
N CYS A 6 10.09 -2.66 3.49
CA CYS A 6 9.17 -3.51 2.72
C CYS A 6 8.41 -2.70 1.66
N PHE A 7 8.04 -1.47 1.99
CA PHE A 7 7.39 -0.51 1.09
C PHE A 7 8.27 -0.12 -0.12
N TRP A 8 9.58 0.03 0.11
CA TRP A 8 10.53 0.39 -0.94
C TRP A 8 10.97 -0.83 -1.77
N ASP A 9 11.08 -2.00 -1.14
CA ASP A 9 11.47 -3.25 -1.80
C ASP A 9 10.43 -3.68 -2.84
N LEU A 10 9.14 -3.60 -2.49
CA LEU A 10 8.03 -3.92 -3.41
C LEU A 10 8.03 -3.02 -4.66
N ARG A 11 8.38 -1.74 -4.52
CA ARG A 11 8.50 -0.81 -5.65
C ARG A 11 9.74 -1.07 -6.50
N ARG A 12 10.89 -1.34 -5.87
CA ARG A 12 12.15 -1.60 -6.59
C ARG A 12 12.05 -2.85 -7.44
N TRP A 13 11.36 -3.88 -6.95
CA TRP A 13 11.18 -5.13 -7.68
C TRP A 13 10.07 -5.08 -8.73
N LYS A 14 9.37 -3.95 -8.89
CA LYS A 14 8.27 -3.77 -9.86
C LYS A 14 7.25 -4.92 -9.78
N VAL A 15 6.86 -5.27 -8.56
CA VAL A 15 5.85 -6.32 -8.34
C VAL A 15 4.56 -5.88 -9.03
N ALA A 16 4.10 -6.66 -10.00
CA ALA A 16 3.03 -6.27 -10.93
C ALA A 16 1.65 -6.18 -10.27
N ASP A 17 1.46 -6.83 -9.12
CA ASP A 17 0.17 -6.89 -8.43
C ASP A 17 0.30 -6.52 -6.95
N LEU A 18 0.18 -5.22 -6.68
CA LEU A 18 0.13 -4.67 -5.32
C LEU A 18 -1.31 -4.49 -4.84
N ASN A 19 -2.28 -4.99 -5.59
CA ASN A 19 -3.71 -4.89 -5.30
C ASN A 19 -4.26 -6.11 -4.56
N GLU A 20 -3.42 -7.11 -4.29
CA GLU A 20 -3.86 -8.27 -3.52
C GLU A 20 -4.33 -7.82 -2.13
N THR A 21 -5.60 -8.16 -1.83
CA THR A 21 -6.25 -7.85 -0.56
C THR A 21 -5.53 -8.57 0.56
N ALA A 22 -5.15 -7.83 1.60
CA ALA A 22 -4.52 -8.42 2.77
C ALA A 22 -5.55 -9.28 3.49
N ARG A 23 -5.27 -10.58 3.65
CA ARG A 23 -6.12 -11.50 4.41
C ARG A 23 -5.64 -11.62 5.84
N GLY A 24 -6.59 -11.76 6.76
CA GLY A 24 -6.37 -12.01 8.16
C GLY A 24 -7.23 -13.15 8.66
N MET A 25 -7.02 -13.52 9.91
CA MET A 25 -7.81 -14.53 10.58
C MET A 25 -8.34 -13.91 11.87
N GLN A 26 -9.65 -13.77 11.95
CA GLN A 26 -10.33 -13.44 13.18
C GLN A 26 -10.43 -14.71 14.01
N ILE A 27 -9.99 -14.64 15.27
CA ILE A 27 -9.98 -15.77 16.19
C ILE A 27 -10.87 -15.40 17.37
N ASP A 28 -12.06 -16.01 17.42
CA ASP A 28 -13.03 -15.80 18.48
C ASP A 28 -13.04 -17.00 19.43
N LYS A 29 -13.33 -16.76 20.72
CA LYS A 29 -13.49 -17.84 21.70
C LYS A 29 -14.94 -17.86 22.19
N VAL A 30 -15.66 -18.93 21.86
CA VAL A 30 -17.06 -19.15 22.27
C VAL A 30 -17.13 -20.47 23.03
N ASP A 31 -17.64 -20.43 24.26
CA ASP A 31 -17.80 -21.60 25.14
C ASP A 31 -16.56 -22.49 25.25
N GLY A 32 -15.38 -21.86 25.34
CA GLY A 32 -14.10 -22.57 25.46
C GLY A 32 -13.52 -23.10 24.16
N LYS A 33 -14.25 -23.05 23.03
CA LYS A 33 -13.77 -23.42 21.69
C LYS A 33 -13.29 -22.19 20.92
N LEU A 34 -12.23 -22.37 20.13
CA LEU A 34 -11.72 -21.36 19.21
C LEU A 34 -12.41 -21.48 17.86
N ILE A 35 -12.91 -20.37 17.33
CA ILE A 35 -13.51 -20.23 16.01
C ILE A 35 -12.56 -19.38 15.17
N PHE A 36 -12.22 -19.88 13.98
CA PHE A 36 -11.29 -19.21 13.06
C PHE A 36 -12.05 -18.77 11.82
N THR A 37 -12.18 -17.46 11.62
CA THR A 37 -12.89 -16.87 10.50
C THR A 37 -11.90 -16.12 9.62
N PRO A 38 -11.72 -16.51 8.34
CA PRO A 38 -10.94 -15.71 7.39
C PRO A 38 -11.63 -14.37 7.16
N ILE A 39 -10.86 -13.28 7.21
CA ILE A 39 -11.36 -11.93 6.95
C ILE A 39 -10.46 -11.22 5.94
N ASP A 40 -11.06 -10.30 5.17
CA ASP A 40 -10.31 -9.32 4.39
C ASP A 40 -9.98 -8.14 5.30
N VAL A 41 -8.70 -7.93 5.56
CA VAL A 41 -8.20 -6.93 6.52
C VAL A 41 -8.12 -5.55 5.87
N GLU A 42 -7.68 -5.50 4.60
CA GLU A 42 -7.50 -4.24 3.90
C GLU A 42 -7.56 -4.46 2.38
N THR A 43 -8.47 -3.75 1.71
CA THR A 43 -8.53 -3.69 0.26
C THR A 43 -7.46 -2.73 -0.26
N ARG A 44 -6.53 -3.23 -1.08
CA ARG A 44 -5.46 -2.41 -1.67
C ARG A 44 -5.90 -1.85 -3.02
N ASN A 45 -5.68 -0.55 -3.23
CA ASN A 45 -5.96 0.16 -4.48
C ASN A 45 -4.72 0.92 -4.96
N TYR A 46 -3.70 0.15 -5.35
CA TYR A 46 -2.47 0.59 -5.96
C TYR A 46 -2.64 0.75 -7.48
N LYS A 47 -2.58 2.00 -7.93
CA LYS A 47 -2.68 2.34 -9.35
C LYS A 47 -1.29 2.37 -10.02
N PRO A 48 -1.21 2.19 -11.35
CA PRO A 48 0.07 2.11 -12.05
C PRO A 48 1.00 3.32 -11.91
N TYR A 49 0.48 4.51 -11.58
CA TYR A 49 1.29 5.72 -11.38
C TYR A 49 1.82 5.90 -9.95
N MET A 50 1.44 5.03 -9.00
CA MET A 50 1.81 5.13 -7.58
C MET A 50 3.22 4.61 -7.24
N TYR A 51 4.03 4.27 -8.27
CA TYR A 51 5.45 3.95 -8.12
C TYR A 51 6.27 5.13 -7.62
N HIS A 52 5.90 6.35 -8.02
CA HIS A 52 6.49 7.58 -7.53
C HIS A 52 5.43 8.35 -6.73
N GLY A 53 5.78 8.85 -5.56
CA GLY A 53 4.89 9.73 -4.80
C GLY A 53 4.69 11.07 -5.51
N PRO A 54 3.61 11.81 -5.21
CA PRO A 54 3.43 13.15 -5.76
C PRO A 54 4.51 14.07 -5.21
N ILE A 55 5.08 14.91 -6.08
CA ILE A 55 5.89 16.05 -5.64
C ILE A 55 4.95 17.02 -4.89
N PRO A 56 5.33 17.52 -3.70
CA PRO A 56 4.51 18.47 -2.96
C PRO A 56 4.14 19.70 -3.80
N TYR A 57 2.85 20.07 -3.81
CA TYR A 57 2.35 21.17 -4.63
C TYR A 57 3.09 22.50 -4.39
N GLY A 58 3.47 22.79 -3.15
CA GLY A 58 4.23 23.98 -2.79
C GLY A 58 5.66 24.02 -3.34
N GLU A 59 6.24 22.87 -3.73
CA GLU A 59 7.54 22.80 -4.42
C GLU A 59 7.38 23.10 -5.91
N ILE A 60 6.34 22.55 -6.55
CA ILE A 60 6.01 22.81 -7.96
C ILE A 60 5.75 24.30 -8.19
N GLN A 61 5.04 24.95 -7.27
CA GLN A 61 4.72 26.37 -7.41
C GLN A 61 5.95 27.28 -7.25
N LYS A 62 7.03 26.81 -6.61
CA LYS A 62 8.26 27.59 -6.39
C LYS A 62 9.25 27.51 -7.55
N TRP A 63 9.23 26.41 -8.31
CA TRP A 63 10.23 26.13 -9.34
C TRP A 63 9.55 25.89 -10.68
N SER A 64 9.62 26.87 -11.59
CA SER A 64 8.96 26.80 -12.91
C SER A 64 9.48 25.72 -13.84
N ALA A 65 10.63 25.10 -13.54
CA ALA A 65 11.23 24.02 -14.30
C ALA A 65 10.92 22.62 -13.72
N LEU A 66 10.20 22.54 -12.60
CA LEU A 66 9.88 21.27 -11.93
C LEU A 66 8.49 20.78 -12.36
N GLU A 67 8.46 19.76 -13.21
CA GLU A 67 7.22 19.11 -13.65
C GLU A 67 6.83 17.95 -12.71
N GLN A 68 5.53 17.74 -12.53
CA GLN A 68 4.99 16.67 -11.66
C GLN A 68 5.22 15.27 -12.27
N ASN A 69 5.29 14.26 -11.39
CA ASN A 69 5.31 12.86 -11.81
C ASN A 69 4.02 12.50 -12.57
N ALA A 70 4.15 11.78 -13.69
CA ALA A 70 3.03 11.40 -14.55
C ALA A 70 1.92 10.65 -13.75
N GLY A 71 0.71 11.22 -13.71
CA GLY A 71 -0.47 10.63 -13.07
C GLY A 71 -0.87 11.22 -11.71
N TRP A 72 -0.16 12.25 -11.22
CA TRP A 72 -0.50 13.01 -10.01
C TRP A 72 -1.04 14.41 -10.31
#